data_AF-A0A3R8IQ06-F1
#
_entry.id   AF-A0A3R8IQ06-F1
#
_cell.length_a   1.000
_cell.length_b   1.000
_cell.length_c   1.000
_cell.angle_alpha   90.00
_cell.angle_beta   90.00
_cell.angle_gamma   90.00
#
_symmetry.space_group_name_H-M   'P 1'
#
loop_
_entity.id
_entity.type
_entity.pdbx_description
1 polymer ?
#
loop_
_entity_poly.entity_id
_entity_poly.type
_entity_poly.pdbx_seq_one_letter_code
_entity_poly.pdbx_strand_id
1 'polypeptide(L)'
;MTFLTTLLDLVLRLAFWLVVAPLLPGIINRVKAWVAGRRGPPLLQLYYDLARLWRKGVVLSSLASPGFVAGPAIGWVAVLGAALLLPLGPAGTLAPFKGDALLFVYLLAVARFCTAWAALETGSAFEGMGAAREVSFAVLAEAALITAVLALGVQSGSVVLDVMLDQLPGGGALMLAAGLFAVLLLENCRVPFDDPNTHLELTMIHEAMVLDHSGPPLAVILHGASMKLLLFAVLLPQTVLPIGGMSAPVGAAMMAGSVLIVTICVGLVESFLARLAFRQVPLLLTTAFLLCLFALLLALKGGGAA
;
A
#
# COMPACT_ATOMS: atom_id res chain seq x y z
N MET A 1 -5.58 3.39 33.64
CA MET A 1 -4.37 3.10 32.86
C MET A 1 -4.23 4.21 31.84
N THR A 2 -3.12 4.92 31.96
CA THR A 2 -3.09 6.38 32.11
C THR A 2 -2.67 7.05 30.81
N PHE A 3 -3.09 8.28 30.52
CA PHE A 3 -2.76 9.04 29.30
C PHE A 3 -1.33 8.86 28.73
N LEU A 4 -0.35 8.65 29.61
CA LEU A 4 1.03 8.34 29.26
C LEU A 4 1.20 7.00 28.49
N THR A 5 0.47 5.94 28.85
CA THR A 5 0.55 4.64 28.16
C THR A 5 -0.07 4.70 26.76
N THR A 6 -1.17 5.45 26.58
CA THR A 6 -1.77 5.67 25.26
C THR A 6 -0.89 6.55 24.38
N LEU A 7 -0.26 7.57 24.97
CA LEU A 7 0.71 8.42 24.26
C LEU A 7 1.92 7.60 23.82
N LEU A 8 2.45 6.75 24.71
CA LEU A 8 3.58 5.88 24.40
C LEU A 8 3.24 4.91 23.27
N ASP A 9 2.05 4.26 23.30
CA ASP A 9 1.61 3.36 22.24
C ASP A 9 1.46 4.09 20.89
N LEU A 10 0.90 5.29 20.90
CA LEU A 10 0.81 6.14 19.70
C LEU A 10 2.19 6.45 19.11
N VAL A 11 3.14 6.87 19.96
CA VAL A 11 4.50 7.18 19.52
C VAL A 11 5.19 5.94 18.96
N LEU A 12 5.03 4.77 19.59
CA LEU A 12 5.62 3.52 19.11
C LEU A 12 5.04 3.08 17.77
N ARG A 13 3.73 3.22 17.56
CA ARG A 13 3.07 2.89 16.28
C ARG A 13 3.47 3.86 15.17
N LEU A 14 3.52 5.15 15.47
CA LEU A 14 4.05 6.15 14.53
C LEU A 14 5.50 5.81 14.17
N ALA A 15 6.35 5.52 15.15
CA ALA A 15 7.73 5.12 14.90
C ALA A 15 7.80 3.85 14.06
N PHE A 16 6.96 2.84 14.31
CA PHE A 16 6.87 1.64 13.49
C PHE A 16 6.58 1.98 12.03
N TRP A 17 5.50 2.70 11.75
CA TRP A 17 5.09 3.02 10.39
C TRP A 17 6.12 3.91 9.66
N LEU A 18 6.68 4.90 10.33
CA LEU A 18 7.65 5.84 9.74
C LEU A 18 9.04 5.20 9.55
N VAL A 19 9.50 4.39 10.50
CA VAL A 19 10.85 3.83 10.47
C VAL A 19 10.90 2.52 9.70
N VAL A 20 9.90 1.65 9.77
CA VAL A 20 9.96 0.33 9.10
C VAL A 20 9.62 0.43 7.61
N ALA A 21 8.76 1.37 7.21
CA ALA A 21 8.29 1.48 5.84
C ALA A 21 9.42 1.52 4.78
N PRO A 22 10.48 2.36 4.93
CA PRO A 22 11.53 2.43 3.92
C PRO A 22 12.40 1.15 3.80
N LEU A 23 12.30 0.22 4.76
CA LEU A 23 13.02 -1.06 4.71
C LEU A 23 12.48 -1.98 3.62
N LEU A 24 11.17 -1.95 3.37
CA LEU A 24 10.50 -2.89 2.47
C LEU A 24 11.00 -2.76 1.01
N PRO A 25 11.08 -1.55 0.41
CA PRO A 25 11.72 -1.39 -0.89
C PRO A 25 13.17 -1.89 -0.93
N GLY A 26 13.91 -1.72 0.17
CA GLY A 26 15.27 -2.25 0.32
C GLY A 26 15.35 -3.78 0.26
N ILE A 27 14.41 -4.47 0.92
CA ILE A 27 14.27 -5.93 0.86
C ILE A 27 13.92 -6.38 -0.56
N ILE A 28 12.93 -5.75 -1.21
CA ILE A 28 12.53 -6.06 -2.59
C ILE A 28 13.75 -5.96 -3.53
N ASN A 29 14.48 -4.85 -3.47
CA ASN A 29 15.67 -4.63 -4.30
C ASN A 29 16.78 -5.66 -4.03
N ARG A 30 16.93 -6.11 -2.78
CA ARG A 30 17.88 -7.17 -2.42
C ARG A 30 17.47 -8.51 -3.03
N VAL A 31 16.19 -8.87 -2.96
CA VAL A 31 15.66 -10.10 -3.57
C VAL A 31 15.89 -10.08 -5.07
N LYS A 32 15.55 -8.97 -5.76
CA LYS A 32 15.80 -8.80 -7.20
C LYS A 32 17.27 -8.95 -7.57
N ALA A 33 18.16 -8.34 -6.78
CA ALA A 33 19.59 -8.46 -7.02
C ALA A 33 20.09 -9.90 -6.83
N TRP A 34 19.62 -10.58 -5.78
CA TRP A 34 19.98 -11.98 -5.51
C TRP A 34 19.51 -12.91 -6.62
N VAL A 35 18.25 -12.81 -7.08
CA VAL A 35 17.74 -13.62 -8.20
C VAL A 35 18.53 -13.36 -9.49
N ALA A 36 18.95 -12.11 -9.72
CA ALA A 36 19.77 -11.75 -10.87
C ALA A 36 21.28 -12.09 -10.73
N GLY A 37 21.70 -12.73 -9.64
CA GLY A 37 23.12 -13.06 -9.38
C GLY A 37 24.03 -11.85 -9.11
N ARG A 38 23.46 -10.71 -8.68
CA ARG A 38 24.17 -9.47 -8.38
C ARG A 38 24.13 -9.16 -6.89
N ARG A 39 25.07 -8.35 -6.39
CA ARG A 39 25.09 -7.91 -4.98
C ARG A 39 23.93 -6.96 -4.63
N GLY A 40 23.59 -6.04 -5.53
CA GLY A 40 22.52 -5.06 -5.33
C GLY A 40 22.84 -3.97 -4.30
N PRO A 41 21.95 -2.95 -4.18
CA PRO A 41 22.10 -1.88 -3.20
C PRO A 41 21.95 -2.37 -1.75
N PRO A 42 22.43 -1.60 -0.76
CA PRO A 42 22.24 -1.92 0.66
C PRO A 42 20.75 -1.90 1.05
N LEU A 43 20.37 -2.64 2.10
CA LEU A 43 18.97 -2.68 2.59
C LEU A 43 18.48 -1.29 3.03
N LEU A 44 19.38 -0.48 3.56
CA LEU A 44 19.07 0.86 4.07
C LEU A 44 19.16 1.96 3.00
N GLN A 45 19.23 1.60 1.71
CA GLN A 45 19.42 2.55 0.62
C GLN A 45 18.39 3.70 0.64
N LEU A 46 17.11 3.37 0.79
CA LEU A 46 16.06 4.38 0.78
C LEU A 46 16.18 5.36 1.96
N TYR A 47 16.68 4.94 3.13
CA TYR A 47 16.94 5.87 4.24
C TYR A 47 18.01 6.89 3.90
N TYR A 48 19.09 6.46 3.24
CA TYR A 48 20.14 7.38 2.78
C TYR A 48 19.63 8.33 1.71
N ASP A 49 18.80 7.84 0.79
CA ASP A 49 18.20 8.65 -0.27
C ASP A 49 17.22 9.68 0.28
N LEU A 50 16.35 9.30 1.23
CA LEU A 50 15.46 10.23 1.93
C LEU A 50 16.28 11.29 2.67
N ALA A 51 17.27 10.89 3.48
CA ALA A 51 18.12 11.85 4.19
C ALA A 51 18.87 12.79 3.25
N ARG A 52 19.25 12.32 2.05
CA ARG A 52 19.85 13.16 1.01
C ARG A 52 18.83 14.14 0.43
N LEU A 53 17.62 13.68 0.10
CA LEU A 53 16.57 14.52 -0.50
C LEU A 53 16.11 15.64 0.43
N TRP A 54 15.99 15.37 1.73
CA TRP A 54 15.69 16.40 2.75
C TRP A 54 16.75 17.50 2.85
N ARG A 55 17.99 17.25 2.39
CA ARG A 55 19.09 18.21 2.37
C ARG A 55 19.24 18.95 1.03
N LYS A 56 18.44 18.59 0.02
CA LYS A 56 18.47 19.23 -1.31
C LYS A 56 17.48 20.39 -1.37
N GLY A 57 17.77 21.35 -2.25
CA GLY A 57 16.81 22.39 -2.61
C GLY A 57 15.67 21.83 -3.48
N VAL A 58 14.56 22.58 -3.53
CA VAL A 58 13.41 22.30 -4.40
C VAL A 58 13.52 23.18 -5.65
N VAL A 59 13.37 22.57 -6.81
CA VAL A 59 13.16 23.25 -8.09
C VAL A 59 11.66 23.18 -8.40
N LEU A 60 11.03 24.34 -8.60
CA LEU A 60 9.62 24.47 -8.93
C LEU A 60 9.47 25.11 -10.30
N SER A 61 8.56 24.59 -11.12
CA SER A 61 8.16 25.24 -12.37
C SER A 61 7.49 26.58 -12.07
N SER A 62 7.65 27.56 -12.97
CA SER A 62 6.93 28.84 -12.89
C SER A 62 5.42 28.69 -13.08
N LEU A 63 4.97 27.57 -13.66
CA LEU A 63 3.57 27.24 -13.87
C LEU A 63 2.94 26.48 -12.70
N ALA A 64 3.76 25.91 -11.80
CA ALA A 64 3.26 25.07 -10.71
C ALA A 64 2.49 25.91 -9.68
N SER A 65 1.25 25.53 -9.40
CA SER A 65 0.50 26.13 -8.29
C SER A 65 0.95 25.55 -6.94
N PRO A 66 0.50 26.12 -5.80
CA PRO A 66 0.75 25.54 -4.48
C PRO A 66 0.28 24.08 -4.35
N GLY A 67 -0.65 23.63 -5.21
CA GLY A 67 -1.11 22.24 -5.30
C GLY A 67 0.04 21.24 -5.53
N PHE A 68 1.11 21.66 -6.22
CA PHE A 68 2.28 20.82 -6.49
C PHE A 68 3.01 20.39 -5.20
N VAL A 69 3.01 21.22 -4.16
CA VAL A 69 3.61 20.88 -2.86
C VAL A 69 2.56 20.36 -1.88
N ALA A 70 1.35 20.92 -1.93
CA ALA A 70 0.27 20.52 -1.04
C ALA A 70 -0.23 19.09 -1.33
N GLY A 71 -0.33 18.68 -2.59
CA GLY A 71 -0.78 17.35 -2.99
C GLY A 71 0.03 16.23 -2.34
N PRO A 72 1.36 16.16 -2.55
CA PRO A 72 2.19 15.13 -1.91
C PRO A 72 2.13 15.15 -0.38
N ALA A 73 2.05 16.33 0.23
CA ALA A 73 1.95 16.47 1.68
C ALA A 73 0.62 15.93 2.22
N ILE A 74 -0.51 16.30 1.61
CA ILE A 74 -1.84 15.82 1.99
C ILE A 74 -1.93 14.31 1.76
N GLY A 75 -1.42 13.82 0.63
CA GLY A 75 -1.40 12.39 0.32
C GLY A 75 -0.58 11.57 1.33
N TRP A 76 0.58 12.09 1.75
CA TRP A 76 1.39 11.44 2.79
C TRP A 76 0.68 11.37 4.14
N VAL A 77 0.02 12.46 4.55
CA VAL A 77 -0.79 12.49 5.78
C VAL A 77 -1.97 11.51 5.68
N ALA A 78 -2.61 11.41 4.51
CA ALA A 78 -3.70 10.47 4.29
C ALA A 78 -3.25 9.01 4.41
N VAL A 79 -2.11 8.64 3.82
CA VAL A 79 -1.52 7.30 3.97
C VAL A 79 -1.16 7.01 5.44
N LEU A 80 -0.57 7.98 6.14
CA LEU A 80 -0.25 7.83 7.57
C LEU A 80 -1.52 7.65 8.41
N GLY A 81 -2.58 8.40 8.11
CA GLY A 81 -3.89 8.24 8.74
C GLY A 81 -4.46 6.84 8.51
N ALA A 82 -4.43 6.34 7.27
CA ALA A 82 -4.87 4.98 6.95
C ALA A 82 -4.05 3.92 7.68
N ALA A 83 -2.73 4.12 7.80
CA ALA A 83 -1.83 3.22 8.52
C ALA A 83 -2.14 3.15 10.02
N LEU A 84 -2.54 4.26 10.65
CA LEU A 84 -2.92 4.29 12.06
C LEU A 84 -4.28 3.65 12.35
N LEU A 85 -5.16 3.56 11.35
CA LEU A 85 -6.45 2.85 11.46
C LEU A 85 -6.29 1.33 11.34
N LEU A 86 -5.18 0.85 10.76
CA LEU A 86 -4.95 -0.57 10.56
C LEU A 86 -4.49 -1.25 11.86
N PRO A 87 -5.14 -2.34 12.32
CA PRO A 87 -4.67 -3.09 13.47
C PRO A 87 -3.28 -3.70 13.22
N LEU A 88 -2.49 -3.80 14.29
CA LEU A 88 -1.16 -4.41 14.27
C LEU A 88 -1.17 -5.75 15.01
N GLY A 89 -1.90 -6.74 14.47
CA GLY A 89 -2.01 -8.06 15.09
C GLY A 89 -2.54 -7.98 16.54
N PRO A 90 -1.90 -8.61 17.53
CA PRO A 90 -2.39 -8.60 18.92
C PRO A 90 -2.38 -7.23 19.58
N ALA A 91 -1.68 -6.25 19.02
CA ALA A 91 -1.70 -4.88 19.53
C ALA A 91 -3.03 -4.17 19.19
N GLY A 92 -3.85 -4.71 18.28
CA GLY A 92 -5.11 -4.11 17.86
C GLY A 92 -4.93 -2.71 17.26
N THR A 93 -5.98 -1.89 17.34
CA THR A 93 -6.00 -0.47 16.96
C THR A 93 -6.01 0.45 18.18
N LEU A 94 -5.47 1.67 18.05
CA LEU A 94 -5.47 2.67 19.14
C LEU A 94 -6.87 3.18 19.49
N ALA A 95 -7.68 3.45 18.47
CA ALA A 95 -8.99 4.09 18.61
C ALA A 95 -9.96 3.53 17.56
N PRO A 96 -10.42 2.27 17.74
CA PRO A 96 -11.42 1.69 16.85
C PRO A 96 -12.73 2.48 16.95
N PHE A 97 -13.37 2.75 15.81
CA PHE A 97 -14.68 3.39 15.78
C PHE A 97 -15.52 2.83 14.63
N LYS A 98 -16.84 2.97 14.76
CA LYS A 98 -17.78 2.46 13.75
C LYS A 98 -17.58 3.18 12.41
N GLY A 99 -17.14 2.46 11.39
CA GLY A 99 -16.90 2.99 10.05
C GLY A 99 -15.44 3.36 9.75
N ASP A 100 -14.49 2.99 10.61
CA ASP A 100 -13.06 3.15 10.36
C ASP A 100 -12.59 2.42 9.07
N ALA A 101 -13.20 1.30 8.72
CA ALA A 101 -12.95 0.56 7.49
C ALA A 101 -13.28 1.37 6.24
N LEU A 102 -14.36 2.15 6.29
CA LEU A 102 -14.74 3.03 5.20
C LEU A 102 -13.78 4.22 5.11
N LEU A 103 -13.44 4.83 6.25
CA LEU A 103 -12.46 5.92 6.30
C LEU A 103 -11.10 5.48 5.75
N PHE A 104 -10.65 4.27 6.09
CA PHE A 104 -9.41 3.68 5.59
C PHE A 104 -9.37 3.64 4.05
N VAL A 105 -10.43 3.14 3.40
CA VAL A 105 -10.51 3.12 1.93
C VAL A 105 -10.51 4.53 1.35
N TYR A 106 -11.27 5.46 1.93
CA TYR A 106 -11.30 6.86 1.46
C TYR A 106 -9.96 7.57 1.62
N LEU A 107 -9.21 7.32 2.70
CA LEU A 107 -7.88 7.91 2.88
C LEU A 107 -6.89 7.44 1.82
N LEU A 108 -6.96 6.17 1.42
CA LEU A 108 -6.15 5.66 0.30
C LEU A 108 -6.57 6.30 -1.04
N ALA A 109 -7.87 6.48 -1.27
CA ALA A 109 -8.38 7.17 -2.46
C ALA A 109 -7.93 8.65 -2.51
N VAL A 110 -7.99 9.35 -1.37
CA VAL A 110 -7.49 10.73 -1.23
C VAL A 110 -5.99 10.79 -1.52
N ALA A 111 -5.20 9.84 -1.00
CA ALA A 111 -3.78 9.81 -1.29
C ALA A 111 -3.48 9.72 -2.78
N ARG A 112 -4.19 8.86 -3.52
CA ARG A 112 -4.03 8.75 -4.99
C ARG A 112 -4.52 9.99 -5.72
N PHE A 113 -5.66 10.54 -5.32
CA PHE A 113 -6.18 11.77 -5.88
C PHE A 113 -5.15 12.90 -5.74
N CYS A 114 -4.55 13.06 -4.57
CA CYS A 114 -3.55 14.07 -4.31
C CYS A 114 -2.26 13.87 -5.14
N THR A 115 -1.81 12.62 -5.36
CA THR A 115 -0.67 12.36 -6.25
C THR A 115 -0.99 12.65 -7.70
N ALA A 116 -2.20 12.32 -8.16
CA ALA A 116 -2.65 12.63 -9.53
C ALA A 116 -2.85 14.13 -9.74
N TRP A 117 -3.39 14.82 -8.75
CA TRP A 117 -3.53 16.26 -8.77
C TRP A 117 -2.17 16.94 -8.85
N ALA A 118 -1.21 16.56 -7.98
CA ALA A 118 0.14 17.13 -7.99
C ALA A 118 0.85 16.97 -9.33
N ALA A 119 0.72 15.81 -9.98
CA ALA A 119 1.27 15.53 -11.30
C ALA A 119 0.66 16.41 -12.42
N LEU A 120 -0.56 16.92 -12.26
CA LEU A 120 -1.20 17.75 -13.30
C LEU A 120 -0.82 19.24 -13.20
N GLU A 121 -0.19 19.65 -12.10
CA GLU A 121 0.11 21.06 -11.80
C GLU A 121 1.23 21.65 -12.66
N THR A 122 2.14 20.83 -13.16
CA THR A 122 3.28 21.28 -13.98
C THR A 122 2.90 21.54 -15.44
N GLY A 123 1.75 21.01 -15.88
CA GLY A 123 1.28 21.09 -17.25
C GLY A 123 2.08 20.23 -18.24
N SER A 124 2.91 19.29 -17.76
CA SER A 124 3.71 18.41 -18.60
C SER A 124 2.86 17.30 -19.24
N ALA A 125 3.11 17.03 -20.53
CA ALA A 125 2.39 15.98 -21.26
C ALA A 125 2.65 14.57 -20.68
N PHE A 126 3.84 14.32 -20.13
CA PHE A 126 4.19 13.03 -19.53
C PHE A 126 3.45 12.78 -18.22
N GLU A 127 3.42 13.78 -17.35
CA GLU A 127 2.75 13.67 -16.05
C GLU A 127 1.24 13.49 -16.24
N GLY A 128 0.64 14.20 -17.21
CA GLY A 128 -0.76 14.01 -17.61
C GLY A 128 -1.06 12.62 -18.18
N MET A 129 -0.17 12.07 -19.02
CA MET A 129 -0.30 10.68 -19.49
C MET A 129 -0.16 9.67 -18.35
N GLY A 130 0.78 9.87 -17.41
CA GLY A 130 0.97 9.02 -16.23
C GLY A 130 -0.27 9.02 -15.34
N ALA A 131 -0.77 10.20 -14.99
CA ALA A 131 -1.97 10.37 -14.17
C ALA A 131 -3.21 9.72 -14.81
N ALA A 132 -3.42 9.89 -16.12
CA ALA A 132 -4.55 9.27 -16.81
C ALA A 132 -4.50 7.73 -16.76
N ARG A 133 -3.31 7.14 -16.89
CA ARG A 133 -3.10 5.69 -16.81
C ARG A 133 -3.32 5.18 -15.39
N GLU A 134 -2.72 5.83 -14.40
CA GLU A 134 -2.87 5.47 -12.98
C GLU A 134 -4.33 5.51 -12.54
N VAL A 135 -5.06 6.59 -12.84
CA VAL A 135 -6.47 6.74 -12.46
C VAL A 135 -7.35 5.72 -13.20
N SER A 136 -7.06 5.39 -14.45
CA SER A 136 -7.81 4.37 -15.21
C SER A 136 -7.70 2.99 -14.56
N PHE A 137 -6.52 2.62 -14.05
CA PHE A 137 -6.31 1.35 -13.37
C PHE A 137 -6.87 1.34 -11.95
N ALA A 138 -6.80 2.48 -11.27
CA ALA A 138 -7.28 2.66 -9.92
C ALA A 138 -8.75 2.29 -9.75
N VAL A 139 -9.61 2.58 -10.72
CA VAL A 139 -11.05 2.24 -10.64
C VAL A 139 -11.28 0.75 -10.36
N LEU A 140 -10.54 -0.13 -11.04
CA LEU A 140 -10.68 -1.58 -10.84
C LEU A 140 -10.03 -2.05 -9.54
N ALA A 141 -8.90 -1.46 -9.13
CA ALA A 141 -8.28 -1.79 -7.85
C ALA A 141 -9.10 -1.32 -6.65
N GLU A 142 -9.69 -0.13 -6.71
CA GLU A 142 -10.61 0.35 -5.67
C GLU A 142 -11.83 -0.55 -5.58
N ALA A 143 -12.42 -0.95 -6.71
CA ALA A 143 -13.51 -1.91 -6.72
C ALA A 143 -13.10 -3.24 -6.05
N ALA A 144 -11.92 -3.76 -6.35
CA ALA A 144 -11.39 -4.97 -5.73
C ALA A 144 -11.15 -4.80 -4.22
N LEU A 145 -10.55 -3.69 -3.80
CA LEU A 145 -10.28 -3.37 -2.39
C LEU A 145 -11.58 -3.21 -1.59
N ILE A 146 -12.54 -2.45 -2.13
CA ILE A 146 -13.87 -2.30 -1.52
C ILE A 146 -14.55 -3.66 -1.38
N THR A 147 -14.49 -4.50 -2.42
CA THR A 147 -15.08 -5.84 -2.38
C THR A 147 -14.39 -6.73 -1.34
N ALA A 148 -13.07 -6.60 -1.18
CA ALA A 148 -12.32 -7.30 -0.14
C ALA A 148 -12.73 -6.86 1.26
N VAL A 149 -12.85 -5.55 1.50
CA VAL A 149 -13.34 -4.99 2.77
C VAL A 149 -14.78 -5.43 3.04
N LEU A 150 -15.65 -5.43 2.02
CA LEU A 150 -17.02 -5.95 2.15
C LEU A 150 -17.05 -7.44 2.52
N ALA A 151 -16.16 -8.26 1.95
CA ALA A 151 -16.06 -9.68 2.29
C ALA A 151 -15.76 -9.88 3.79
N LEU A 152 -14.78 -9.12 4.31
CA LEU A 152 -14.44 -9.12 5.73
C LEU A 152 -15.57 -8.57 6.60
N GLY A 153 -16.30 -7.57 6.12
CA GLY A 153 -17.40 -6.94 6.85
C GLY A 153 -18.61 -7.86 6.97
N VAL A 154 -18.95 -8.58 5.90
CA VAL A 154 -19.99 -9.63 5.91
C VAL A 154 -19.59 -10.77 6.83
N GLN A 155 -18.34 -11.21 6.78
CA GLN A 155 -17.86 -12.31 7.62
C GLN A 155 -17.89 -11.98 9.11
N SER A 156 -17.52 -10.74 9.49
CA SER A 156 -17.48 -10.30 10.88
C SER A 156 -18.79 -9.70 11.39
N GLY A 157 -19.72 -9.33 10.50
CA GLY A 157 -20.92 -8.56 10.85
C GLY A 157 -20.63 -7.12 11.31
N SER A 158 -19.40 -6.62 11.08
CA SER A 158 -18.92 -5.33 11.59
C SER A 158 -18.36 -4.44 10.48
N VAL A 159 -18.30 -3.15 10.77
CA VAL A 159 -17.63 -2.12 9.94
C VAL A 159 -16.43 -1.50 10.67
N VAL A 160 -15.94 -2.21 11.69
CA VAL A 160 -14.75 -1.86 12.49
C VAL A 160 -13.60 -2.76 12.05
N LEU A 161 -12.51 -2.18 11.54
CA LEU A 161 -11.36 -2.91 10.97
C LEU A 161 -10.75 -3.92 11.94
N ASP A 162 -10.64 -3.54 13.21
CA ASP A 162 -10.13 -4.38 14.29
C ASP A 162 -10.92 -5.69 14.39
N VAL A 163 -12.26 -5.58 14.38
CA VAL A 163 -13.18 -6.73 14.45
C VAL A 163 -13.18 -7.53 13.14
N MET A 164 -13.04 -6.85 12.00
CA MET A 164 -13.02 -7.47 10.68
C MET A 164 -11.78 -8.36 10.46
N LEU A 165 -10.65 -8.00 11.05
CA LEU A 165 -9.36 -8.69 10.89
C LEU A 165 -9.04 -9.69 12.00
N ASP A 166 -9.81 -9.70 13.10
CA ASP A 166 -9.68 -10.69 14.18
C ASP A 166 -10.54 -11.96 13.95
N GLN A 167 -11.01 -12.19 12.72
CA GLN A 167 -11.83 -13.35 12.37
C GLN A 167 -10.97 -14.54 11.93
N LEU A 168 -11.50 -15.75 12.15
CA LEU A 168 -10.93 -16.96 11.55
C LEU A 168 -11.10 -16.90 10.01
N PRO A 169 -10.06 -17.25 9.24
CA PRO A 169 -10.11 -17.20 7.79
C PRO A 169 -11.19 -18.15 7.27
N GLY A 170 -12.16 -17.60 6.53
CA GLY A 170 -13.23 -18.39 5.91
C GLY A 170 -12.77 -19.16 4.66
N GLY A 171 -13.68 -19.96 4.08
CA GLY A 171 -13.38 -20.74 2.87
C GLY A 171 -12.94 -19.92 1.65
N GLY A 172 -13.21 -18.62 1.63
CA GLY A 172 -12.76 -17.67 0.59
C GLY A 172 -11.40 -17.01 0.84
N ALA A 173 -10.71 -17.30 1.94
CA ALA A 173 -9.50 -16.57 2.36
C ALA A 173 -8.37 -16.61 1.32
N LEU A 174 -8.15 -17.74 0.64
CA LEU A 174 -7.12 -17.82 -0.41
C LEU A 174 -7.45 -16.97 -1.64
N MET A 175 -8.72 -16.89 -2.03
CA MET A 175 -9.16 -16.04 -3.13
C MET A 175 -9.01 -14.56 -2.76
N LEU A 176 -9.41 -14.22 -1.53
CA LEU A 176 -9.22 -12.88 -0.98
C LEU A 176 -7.75 -12.48 -0.95
N ALA A 177 -6.87 -13.37 -0.48
CA ALA A 177 -5.44 -13.16 -0.43
C ALA A 177 -4.83 -12.92 -1.82
N ALA A 178 -5.21 -13.74 -2.81
CA ALA A 178 -4.73 -13.60 -4.17
C ALA A 178 -5.20 -12.30 -4.83
N GLY A 179 -6.47 -11.93 -4.63
CA GLY A 179 -7.02 -10.64 -5.09
C GLY A 179 -6.32 -9.45 -4.42
N LEU A 180 -6.17 -9.47 -3.10
CA LEU A 180 -5.47 -8.42 -2.34
C LEU A 180 -3.99 -8.34 -2.68
N PHE A 181 -3.33 -9.46 -3.00
CA PHE A 181 -1.95 -9.45 -3.47
C PHE A 181 -1.81 -8.76 -4.82
N ALA A 182 -2.74 -9.00 -5.76
CA ALA A 182 -2.78 -8.28 -7.03
C ALA A 182 -3.04 -6.77 -6.83
N VAL A 183 -3.96 -6.41 -5.93
CA VAL A 183 -4.19 -5.00 -5.54
C VAL A 183 -2.94 -4.38 -4.92
N LEU A 184 -2.26 -5.10 -4.01
CA LEU A 184 -0.99 -4.65 -3.41
C LEU A 184 0.04 -4.34 -4.49
N LEU A 185 0.20 -5.19 -5.50
CA LEU A 185 1.15 -4.96 -6.59
C LEU A 185 0.77 -3.73 -7.42
N LEU A 186 -0.51 -3.57 -7.79
CA LEU A 186 -0.95 -2.39 -8.55
C LEU A 186 -0.76 -1.10 -7.75
N GLU A 187 -1.32 -1.05 -6.53
CA GLU A 187 -1.32 0.15 -5.70
C GLU A 187 0.09 0.63 -5.36
N ASN A 188 1.06 -0.27 -5.31
CA ASN A 188 2.45 0.08 -5.02
C ASN A 188 3.32 0.15 -6.28
N CYS A 189 2.69 0.25 -7.45
CA CYS A 189 3.31 0.43 -8.76
C CYS A 189 4.38 -0.63 -9.05
N ARG A 190 4.04 -1.90 -8.77
CA ARG A 190 4.94 -3.05 -8.88
C ARG A 190 4.63 -3.88 -10.13
N VAL A 191 5.63 -4.64 -10.56
CA VAL A 191 5.48 -5.59 -11.68
C VAL A 191 4.44 -6.63 -11.26
N PRO A 192 3.51 -7.02 -12.16
CA PRO A 192 3.51 -6.79 -13.60
C PRO A 192 2.78 -5.53 -14.09
N PHE A 193 2.26 -4.70 -13.20
CA PHE A 193 1.44 -3.55 -13.57
C PHE A 193 2.25 -2.31 -13.94
N ASP A 194 3.27 -2.00 -13.13
CA ASP A 194 4.23 -0.93 -13.40
C ASP A 194 5.65 -1.36 -12.98
N ASP A 195 6.68 -0.60 -13.35
CA ASP A 195 8.05 -0.82 -12.88
C ASP A 195 8.65 0.50 -12.37
N PRO A 196 8.95 0.64 -11.06
CA PRO A 196 9.49 1.88 -10.50
C PRO A 196 10.92 2.16 -10.97
N ASN A 197 11.56 1.22 -11.66
CA ASN A 197 12.91 1.41 -12.20
C ASN A 197 12.90 1.80 -13.68
N THR A 198 11.72 1.91 -14.29
CA THR A 198 11.62 2.31 -15.69
C THR A 198 11.71 3.83 -15.79
N HIS A 199 12.74 4.30 -16.49
CA HIS A 199 12.90 5.71 -16.83
C HIS A 199 12.63 5.97 -18.33
N LEU A 200 11.94 5.04 -18.99
CA LEU A 200 11.57 5.16 -20.39
C LEU A 200 10.27 5.93 -20.50
N GLU A 201 10.36 7.18 -20.95
CA GLU A 201 9.33 8.21 -20.83
C GLU A 201 7.92 7.77 -21.29
N LEU A 202 7.83 7.06 -22.41
CA LEU A 202 6.55 6.59 -22.99
C LEU A 202 5.89 5.45 -22.19
N THR A 203 6.68 4.72 -21.41
CA THR A 203 6.25 3.55 -20.63
C THR A 203 6.05 3.85 -19.16
N MET A 204 6.48 5.00 -18.66
CA MET A 204 6.26 5.37 -17.27
C MET A 204 4.76 5.51 -16.96
N ILE A 205 4.36 5.09 -15.75
CA ILE A 205 3.06 5.40 -15.16
C ILE A 205 3.31 6.19 -13.87
N HIS A 206 3.77 5.53 -12.81
CA HIS A 206 4.04 6.20 -11.54
C HIS A 206 5.23 7.14 -11.61
N GLU A 207 6.34 6.69 -12.23
CA GLU A 207 7.55 7.51 -12.39
C GLU A 207 7.28 8.78 -13.20
N ALA A 208 6.29 8.76 -14.10
CA ALA A 208 5.87 9.96 -14.83
C ALA A 208 5.13 10.95 -13.92
N MET A 209 4.39 10.49 -12.91
CA MET A 209 3.65 11.38 -12.01
C MET A 209 4.55 12.09 -11.00
N VAL A 210 5.76 11.58 -10.78
CA VAL A 210 6.69 12.10 -9.77
C VAL A 210 7.90 12.83 -10.38
N LEU A 211 7.92 12.95 -11.72
CA LEU A 211 9.10 13.30 -12.50
C LEU A 211 9.60 14.71 -12.23
N ASP A 212 8.70 15.68 -12.10
CA ASP A 212 9.06 17.07 -11.85
C ASP A 212 9.31 17.37 -10.36
N HIS A 213 9.03 16.43 -9.45
CA HIS A 213 9.28 16.63 -8.03
C HIS A 213 10.77 16.50 -7.69
N SER A 214 11.26 17.42 -6.85
CA SER A 214 12.66 17.46 -6.42
C SER A 214 12.78 17.75 -4.93
N GLY A 215 13.89 17.34 -4.31
CA GLY A 215 14.18 17.65 -2.90
C GLY A 215 13.15 17.06 -1.91
N PRO A 216 12.76 17.80 -0.85
CA PRO A 216 11.82 17.34 0.16
C PRO A 216 10.45 16.83 -0.35
N PRO A 217 9.74 17.48 -1.30
CA PRO A 217 8.52 16.92 -1.90
C PRO A 217 8.71 15.50 -2.45
N LEU A 218 9.80 15.23 -3.16
CA LEU A 218 10.10 13.89 -3.66
C LEU A 218 10.38 12.90 -2.52
N ALA A 219 11.04 13.35 -1.43
CA ALA A 219 11.24 12.53 -0.25
C ALA A 219 9.91 12.10 0.40
N VAL A 220 8.95 13.03 0.48
CA VAL A 220 7.61 12.77 1.01
C VAL A 220 6.88 11.74 0.14
N ILE A 221 6.98 11.84 -1.19
CA ILE A 221 6.36 10.87 -2.10
C ILE A 221 6.95 9.47 -1.92
N LEU A 222 8.29 9.36 -1.97
CA LEU A 222 8.97 8.07 -1.81
C LEU A 222 8.69 7.43 -0.45
N HIS A 223 8.67 8.24 0.62
CA HIS A 223 8.31 7.77 1.95
C HIS A 223 6.84 7.32 2.01
N GLY A 224 5.92 8.11 1.45
CA GLY A 224 4.49 7.78 1.37
C GLY A 224 4.23 6.48 0.63
N ALA A 225 4.90 6.27 -0.51
CA ALA A 225 4.84 5.02 -1.26
C ALA A 225 5.37 3.83 -0.44
N SER A 226 6.46 4.01 0.31
CA SER A 226 6.99 2.95 1.18
C SER A 226 6.04 2.62 2.35
N MET A 227 5.34 3.61 2.91
CA MET A 227 4.33 3.39 3.95
C MET A 227 3.11 2.67 3.39
N LYS A 228 2.65 3.05 2.20
CA LYS A 228 1.54 2.36 1.50
C LYS A 228 1.90 0.89 1.24
N LEU A 229 3.14 0.61 0.86
CA LEU A 229 3.61 -0.77 0.67
C LEU A 229 3.57 -1.56 1.98
N LEU A 230 4.07 -0.98 3.09
CA LEU A 230 3.98 -1.62 4.41
C LEU A 230 2.53 -1.84 4.83
N LEU A 231 1.64 -0.89 4.55
CA LEU A 231 0.23 -0.95 4.91
C LEU A 231 -0.44 -2.16 4.24
N PHE A 232 -0.23 -2.36 2.94
CA PHE A 232 -0.74 -3.54 2.26
C PHE A 232 -0.04 -4.84 2.70
N ALA A 233 1.27 -4.79 2.99
CA ALA A 233 2.02 -5.94 3.48
C ALA A 233 1.60 -6.40 4.89
N VAL A 234 1.02 -5.50 5.69
CA VAL A 234 0.43 -5.80 7.01
C VAL A 234 -1.04 -6.19 6.88
N LEU A 235 -1.81 -5.57 5.97
CA LEU A 235 -3.21 -5.89 5.73
C LEU A 235 -3.38 -7.33 5.22
N LEU A 236 -2.60 -7.73 4.20
CA LEU A 236 -2.78 -9.01 3.51
C LEU A 236 -2.68 -10.20 4.48
N PRO A 237 -1.60 -10.38 5.28
CA PRO A 237 -1.50 -11.51 6.20
C PRO A 237 -2.63 -11.58 7.22
N GLN A 238 -3.12 -10.43 7.69
CA GLN A 238 -4.22 -10.37 8.67
C GLN A 238 -5.56 -10.85 8.11
N THR A 239 -5.72 -10.87 6.78
CA THR A 239 -6.94 -11.43 6.17
C THR A 239 -6.92 -12.96 6.06
N VAL A 240 -5.76 -13.59 6.25
CA VAL A 240 -5.55 -15.03 5.99
C VAL A 240 -5.09 -15.77 7.24
N LEU A 241 -4.47 -15.08 8.19
CA LEU A 241 -3.90 -15.64 9.40
C LEU A 241 -4.58 -15.01 10.62
N PRO A 242 -4.99 -15.80 11.64
CA PRO A 242 -5.63 -15.29 12.85
C PRO A 242 -4.57 -14.73 13.81
N ILE A 243 -3.90 -13.64 13.41
CA ILE A 243 -2.77 -13.06 14.16
C ILE A 243 -3.25 -12.30 15.41
N GLY A 244 -4.46 -11.72 15.37
CA GLY A 244 -5.03 -10.93 16.47
C GLY A 244 -5.21 -11.71 17.77
N GLY A 245 -5.75 -12.92 17.70
CA GLY A 245 -5.96 -13.80 18.86
C GLY A 245 -4.70 -14.45 19.47
N MET A 246 -3.51 -14.17 18.95
CA MET A 246 -2.26 -14.76 19.46
C MET A 246 -1.69 -13.98 20.65
N SER A 247 -0.83 -14.62 21.45
CA SER A 247 -0.09 -13.89 22.49
C SER A 247 0.81 -12.81 21.85
N ALA A 248 0.96 -11.67 22.53
CA ALA A 248 1.68 -10.50 22.00
C ALA A 248 3.05 -10.81 21.36
N PRO A 249 3.98 -11.58 21.97
CA PRO A 249 5.28 -11.86 21.35
C PRO A 249 5.16 -12.78 20.12
N VAL A 250 4.24 -13.74 20.14
CA VAL A 250 4.06 -14.69 19.03
C VAL A 250 3.38 -14.00 17.85
N GLY A 251 2.32 -13.23 18.10
CA GLY A 251 1.64 -12.50 17.04
C GLY A 251 2.51 -11.41 16.42
N ALA A 252 3.36 -10.72 17.21
CA ALA A 252 4.34 -9.79 16.67
C ALA A 252 5.39 -10.47 15.78
N ALA A 253 5.91 -11.63 16.21
CA ALA A 253 6.85 -12.42 15.41
C ALA A 253 6.20 -12.95 14.12
N MET A 254 4.96 -13.42 14.19
CA MET A 254 4.21 -13.87 13.02
C MET A 254 3.88 -12.74 12.06
N MET A 255 3.55 -11.55 12.57
CA MET A 255 3.35 -10.36 11.74
C MET A 255 4.65 -9.97 11.03
N ALA A 256 5.76 -9.88 11.75
CA ALA A 256 7.06 -9.54 11.16
C ALA A 256 7.48 -10.57 10.10
N GLY A 257 7.29 -11.87 10.39
CA GLY A 257 7.56 -12.95 9.46
C GLY A 257 6.68 -12.91 8.21
N SER A 258 5.39 -12.64 8.37
CA SER A 258 4.46 -12.58 7.24
C SER A 258 4.66 -11.34 6.36
N VAL A 259 4.93 -10.17 6.94
CA VAL A 259 5.34 -8.96 6.21
C VAL A 259 6.62 -9.22 5.41
N LEU A 260 7.60 -9.89 6.01
CA LEU A 260 8.83 -10.28 5.32
C LEU A 260 8.55 -11.23 4.15
N ILE A 261 7.71 -12.26 4.35
CA ILE A 261 7.31 -13.19 3.29
C ILE A 261 6.61 -12.46 2.15
N VAL A 262 5.62 -11.61 2.43
CA VAL A 262 4.91 -10.83 1.41
C VAL A 262 5.90 -9.96 0.63
N THR A 263 6.83 -9.29 1.32
CA THR A 263 7.85 -8.44 0.69
C THR A 263 8.80 -9.24 -0.20
N ILE A 264 9.20 -10.45 0.23
CA ILE A 264 10.00 -11.37 -0.59
C ILE A 264 9.19 -11.83 -1.81
N CYS A 265 7.92 -12.18 -1.64
CA CYS A 265 7.04 -12.56 -2.74
C CYS A 265 6.92 -11.45 -3.78
N VAL A 266 6.78 -10.18 -3.37
CA VAL A 266 6.81 -9.04 -4.29
C VAL A 266 8.13 -9.00 -5.07
N GLY A 267 9.27 -9.12 -4.38
CA GLY A 267 10.59 -9.15 -5.03
C GLY A 267 10.78 -10.32 -6.00
N LEU A 268 10.24 -11.50 -5.69
CA LEU A 268 10.28 -12.66 -6.59
C LEU A 268 9.38 -12.44 -7.80
N VAL A 269 8.16 -11.92 -7.61
CA VAL A 269 7.25 -11.57 -8.71
C VAL A 269 7.89 -10.56 -9.66
N GLU A 270 8.52 -9.50 -9.13
CA GLU A 270 9.27 -8.53 -9.93
C GLU A 270 10.49 -9.13 -10.65
N SER A 271 11.00 -10.29 -10.19
CA SER A 271 12.16 -10.95 -10.79
C SER A 271 11.77 -11.99 -11.85
N PHE A 272 10.60 -12.61 -11.71
CA PHE A 272 10.15 -13.69 -12.60
C PHE A 272 9.14 -13.24 -13.65
N LEU A 273 8.39 -12.16 -13.40
CA LEU A 273 7.43 -11.63 -14.35
C LEU A 273 8.01 -10.45 -15.13
N ALA A 274 7.58 -10.35 -16.38
CA ALA A 274 7.78 -9.14 -17.17
C ALA A 274 6.59 -8.19 -16.94
N ARG A 275 6.83 -6.89 -17.22
CA ARG A 275 5.77 -5.89 -17.25
C ARG A 275 4.75 -6.22 -18.33
N LEU A 276 3.47 -6.18 -17.98
CA LEU A 276 2.39 -6.45 -18.92
C LEU A 276 2.16 -5.26 -19.84
N ALA A 277 1.68 -5.56 -21.04
CA ALA A 277 1.20 -4.52 -21.95
C ALA A 277 -0.01 -3.80 -21.33
N PHE A 278 -0.10 -2.48 -21.55
CA PHE A 278 -1.18 -1.63 -21.02
C PHE A 278 -2.59 -2.21 -21.24
N ARG A 279 -2.84 -2.85 -22.39
CA ARG A 279 -4.13 -3.46 -22.75
C ARG A 279 -4.49 -4.69 -21.90
N GLN A 280 -3.51 -5.37 -21.29
CA GLN A 280 -3.71 -6.57 -20.49
C GLN A 280 -3.90 -6.26 -19.00
N VAL A 281 -3.48 -5.08 -18.54
CA VAL A 281 -3.61 -4.66 -17.14
C VAL A 281 -5.08 -4.69 -16.66
N PRO A 282 -6.07 -4.14 -17.39
CA PRO A 282 -7.47 -4.22 -16.96
C PRO A 282 -7.99 -5.66 -16.82
N LEU A 283 -7.50 -6.59 -17.66
CA LEU A 283 -7.90 -8.00 -17.58
C LEU A 283 -7.43 -8.62 -16.26
N LEU A 284 -6.16 -8.43 -15.89
CA LEU A 284 -5.61 -8.93 -14.63
C LEU A 284 -6.30 -8.29 -13.41
N LEU A 285 -6.60 -6.98 -13.46
CA LEU A 285 -7.35 -6.32 -12.40
C LEU A 285 -8.79 -6.82 -12.29
N THR A 286 -9.42 -7.15 -13.41
CA THR A 286 -10.74 -7.80 -13.41
C THR A 286 -10.66 -9.16 -12.72
N THR A 287 -9.61 -9.95 -12.96
CA THR A 287 -9.43 -11.21 -12.22
C THR A 287 -9.23 -11.01 -10.72
N ALA A 288 -8.47 -9.99 -10.30
CA ALA A 288 -8.30 -9.66 -8.89
C ALA A 288 -9.64 -9.27 -8.23
N PHE A 289 -10.43 -8.42 -8.90
CA PHE A 289 -11.78 -8.08 -8.49
C PHE A 289 -12.68 -9.31 -8.37
N LEU A 290 -12.68 -10.20 -9.38
CA LEU A 290 -13.49 -11.42 -9.36
C LEU A 290 -13.08 -12.35 -8.20
N LEU A 291 -11.79 -12.48 -7.89
CA LEU A 291 -11.32 -13.27 -6.75
C LEU A 291 -11.85 -12.71 -5.42
N CYS A 292 -11.80 -11.39 -5.22
CA CYS A 292 -12.40 -10.74 -4.07
C CYS A 292 -13.92 -10.91 -4.03
N LEU A 293 -14.59 -10.83 -5.18
CA LEU A 293 -16.04 -11.02 -5.31
C LEU A 293 -16.46 -12.44 -4.94
N PHE A 294 -15.74 -13.46 -5.41
CA PHE A 294 -16.02 -14.85 -5.02
C PHE A 294 -15.78 -15.08 -3.52
N ALA A 295 -14.75 -14.46 -2.94
CA ALA A 295 -14.54 -14.50 -1.50
C ALA A 295 -15.74 -13.89 -0.74
N LEU A 296 -16.27 -12.75 -1.21
CA LEU A 296 -17.49 -12.13 -0.66
C LEU A 296 -18.70 -13.06 -0.79
N LEU A 297 -18.93 -13.69 -1.94
CA LEU A 297 -20.04 -14.62 -2.14
C LEU A 297 -19.95 -15.84 -1.20
N LEU A 298 -18.74 -16.36 -0.96
CA LEU A 298 -18.52 -17.43 -0.01
C LEU A 298 -18.75 -16.97 1.43
N ALA A 299 -18.36 -15.75 1.79
CA ALA A 299 -18.65 -15.15 3.09
C ALA A 299 -20.16 -15.01 3.31
N LEU A 300 -20.91 -14.55 2.30
CA LEU A 300 -22.37 -14.45 2.34
C LEU A 300 -23.04 -15.81 2.55
N LYS A 301 -22.57 -16.85 1.85
CA LYS A 301 -23.10 -18.21 2.00
C LYS A 301 -22.76 -18.80 3.38
N GLY A 302 -21.57 -18.54 3.89
CA GLY A 302 -21.13 -19.00 5.22
C GLY A 302 -21.87 -18.29 6.37
N GLY A 303 -22.21 -17.02 6.20
CA GLY A 303 -22.96 -16.22 7.18
C GLY A 303 -24.44 -16.58 7.32
N GLY A 304 -24.99 -17.39 6.41
CA GLY A 304 -26.38 -17.88 6.49
C GLY A 304 -26.59 -19.11 7.38
N ALA A 305 -25.53 -19.60 8.04
CA ALA A 305 -25.55 -20.79 8.90
C ALA A 305 -25.41 -20.46 10.41
N ALA A 306 -25.54 -19.19 10.79
CA ALA A 306 -25.55 -18.72 12.18
C ALA A 306 -26.95 -18.30 12.62
#